data_AF-A0A392QQ25-F1
#
_entry.id   AF-A0A392QQ25-F1
#
_cell.length_a   1.000
_cell.length_b   1.000
_cell.length_c   1.000
_cell.angle_alpha   90.00
_cell.angle_beta   90.00
_cell.angle_gamma   90.00
#
_symmetry.space_group_name_H-M   'P 1'
#
loop_
_entity.id
_entity.type
_entity.pdbx_description
1 polymer ?
#
loop_
_entity_poly.entity_id
_entity_poly.type
_entity_poly.pdbx_seq_one_letter_code
_entity_poly.pdbx_strand_id
1 'polypeptide(L)' 'NQKDGLCVRDLRRFPKLRGKLFIQKLQNVIDVVEAYDTNLKSKEHIEELKLHWGNETDDSLNEKYVLC' A
#
# COMPACT_ATOMS: atom_id res chain seq x y z
N ASN A 1 12.07 22.31 -9.33
CA ASN A 1 12.31 20.86 -9.46
C ASN A 1 11.27 20.07 -8.68
N GLN A 2 10.05 19.99 -9.20
CA GLN A 2 8.99 19.18 -8.60
C GLN A 2 9.21 17.75 -9.12
N LYS A 3 9.68 16.86 -8.26
CA LYS A 3 9.64 15.42 -8.56
C LYS A 3 8.22 14.99 -8.27
N ASP A 4 7.38 14.94 -9.29
CA ASP A 4 6.08 14.30 -9.17
C ASP A 4 6.33 12.86 -8.74
N GLY A 5 5.94 12.54 -7.50
CA GLY A 5 6.00 11.17 -6.99
C GLY A 5 5.05 10.28 -7.77
N LEU A 6 5.32 8.97 -7.77
CA LEU A 6 4.38 8.00 -8.31
C LEU A 6 3.19 7.86 -7.36
N CYS A 7 1.99 7.88 -7.94
CA CYS A 7 0.73 7.64 -7.26
C CYS A 7 0.46 6.12 -7.19
N VAL A 8 -0.38 5.65 -6.25
CA VAL A 8 -0.63 4.20 -6.13
C VAL A 8 -1.20 3.62 -7.43
N ARG A 9 -2.00 4.40 -8.17
CA ARG A 9 -2.54 4.04 -9.49
C ARG A 9 -1.46 3.67 -10.52
N ASP A 10 -0.27 4.27 -10.41
CA ASP A 10 0.84 3.99 -11.32
C ASP A 10 1.37 2.56 -11.20
N LEU A 11 1.08 1.85 -10.11
CA LEU A 11 1.48 0.43 -9.95
C LEU A 11 0.91 -0.46 -11.07
N ARG A 12 -0.19 -0.06 -11.72
CA ARG A 12 -0.70 -0.74 -12.92
C ARG A 12 0.33 -0.83 -14.05
N ARG A 13 1.21 0.16 -14.18
CA ARG A 13 2.22 0.25 -15.25
C ARG A 13 3.35 -0.78 -15.09
N PHE A 14 3.38 -1.51 -13.97
CA PHE A 14 4.39 -2.52 -13.67
C PHE A 14 3.76 -3.92 -13.66
N PRO A 15 3.53 -4.53 -14.85
CA PRO A 15 2.93 -5.86 -14.97
C PRO A 15 3.90 -6.97 -14.53
N LYS A 16 5.22 -6.71 -14.55
CA LYS A 16 6.28 -7.64 -14.11
C LYS A 16 6.75 -7.36 -12.69
N LEU A 17 5.95 -6.70 -11.87
CA LEU A 17 6.27 -6.49 -10.46
C LEU A 17 6.24 -7.84 -9.74
N ARG A 18 7.31 -8.18 -9.03
CA ARG A 18 7.49 -9.48 -8.36
C ARG A 18 8.12 -9.32 -6.98
N GLY A 19 8.05 -10.37 -6.17
CA GLY A 19 8.69 -10.41 -4.85
C GLY A 19 7.86 -9.70 -3.79
N LYS A 20 8.50 -8.94 -2.91
CA LYS A 20 7.85 -8.29 -1.77
C LYS A 20 7.49 -6.84 -2.08
N LEU A 21 6.24 -6.46 -1.86
CA LEU A 21 5.76 -5.09 -2.04
C LEU A 21 5.27 -4.52 -0.70
N PHE A 22 5.80 -3.35 -0.36
CA PHE A 22 5.42 -2.59 0.83
C PHE A 22 4.83 -1.25 0.43
N ILE A 23 3.59 -0.99 0.86
CA ILE A 23 2.89 0.27 0.63
C ILE A 23 2.51 0.86 1.98
N GLN A 24 2.96 2.08 2.24
CA GLN A 24 2.66 2.84 3.45
C GLN A 24 1.84 4.08 3.13
N LYS A 25 1.31 4.69 4.19
CA LYS A 25 0.53 5.92 4.15
C LYS A 25 -0.71 5.85 3.23
N LEU A 26 -1.45 4.74 3.34
CA LEU A 26 -2.69 4.57 2.59
C LEU A 26 -3.77 5.61 2.96
N GLN A 27 -3.64 6.33 4.08
CA GLN A 27 -4.54 7.44 4.41
C GLN A 27 -4.51 8.59 3.39
N ASN A 28 -3.47 8.64 2.53
CA ASN A 28 -3.38 9.60 1.44
C ASN A 28 -4.13 9.15 0.17
N VAL A 29 -4.57 7.89 0.10
CA VAL A 29 -5.37 7.37 -1.02
C VAL A 29 -6.85 7.69 -0.76
N ILE A 30 -7.27 8.86 -1.23
CA ILE A 30 -8.62 9.40 -0.97
C ILE A 30 -9.65 8.81 -1.94
N ASP A 31 -9.23 8.48 -3.16
CA ASP A 31 -10.11 8.00 -4.21
C ASP A 31 -10.17 6.46 -4.24
N VAL A 32 -11.34 5.90 -3.95
CA VAL A 32 -11.60 4.45 -4.03
C VAL A 32 -11.37 3.94 -5.45
N VAL A 33 -11.63 4.77 -6.47
CA VAL A 33 -11.37 4.42 -7.86
C VAL A 33 -9.88 4.22 -8.06
N GLU A 34 -9.01 5.07 -7.50
CA GLU A 34 -7.54 4.94 -7.54
C GLU A 34 -7.04 3.63 -6.94
N ALA A 35 -7.60 3.25 -5.79
CA ALA A 35 -7.26 2.01 -5.11
C ALA A 35 -7.71 0.77 -5.91
N TYR A 36 -8.95 0.78 -6.41
CA TYR A 36 -9.48 -0.29 -7.27
C TYR A 36 -8.65 -0.42 -8.53
N ASP A 37 -8.36 0.72 -9.12
CA ASP A 37 -7.64 0.86 -10.37
C ASP A 37 -6.25 0.25 -10.29
N THR A 38 -5.53 0.44 -9.18
CA THR A 38 -4.19 -0.11 -8.93
C THR A 38 -4.06 -1.60 -9.30
N ASN A 39 -5.16 -2.36 -9.19
CA ASN A 39 -5.26 -3.77 -9.58
C ASN A 39 -4.14 -4.64 -9.00
N LEU A 40 -3.89 -4.49 -7.69
CA LEU A 40 -2.93 -5.34 -6.97
C LEU A 40 -3.32 -6.83 -7.02
N LYS A 41 -4.62 -7.12 -7.13
CA LYS A 41 -5.15 -8.48 -7.22
C LYS A 41 -4.64 -9.26 -8.43
N SER A 42 -4.37 -8.59 -9.55
CA SER A 42 -3.85 -9.26 -10.76
C SER A 42 -2.33 -9.41 -10.77
N LYS A 43 -1.62 -8.99 -9.71
CA LYS A 43 -0.16 -9.08 -9.63
C LYS A 43 0.27 -10.38 -8.97
N GLU A 44 0.00 -11.48 -9.66
CA GLU A 44 0.17 -12.87 -9.19
C GLU A 44 1.60 -13.24 -8.78
N HIS A 45 2.60 -12.46 -9.17
CA HIS A 45 4.01 -12.70 -8.86
C HIS A 45 4.49 -11.96 -7.60
N ILE A 46 3.61 -11.27 -6.88
CA ILE A 46 3.92 -10.70 -5.58
C ILE A 46 3.82 -11.81 -4.54
N GLU A 47 4.93 -12.09 -3.88
CA GLU A 47 5.08 -13.13 -2.87
C GLU A 47 4.60 -12.64 -1.50
N GLU A 48 4.78 -11.35 -1.20
CA GLU A 48 4.38 -10.72 0.06
C GLU A 48 3.86 -9.31 -0.23
N LEU A 49 2.66 -9.00 0.24
CA LEU A 49 2.06 -7.67 0.18
C LEU A 49 1.81 -7.17 1.59
N LYS A 50 2.45 -6.06 1.96
CA LYS A 50 2.23 -5.38 3.23
C LYS A 50 1.68 -3.97 3.00
N LEU A 51 0.57 -3.66 3.67
CA LEU A 51 -0.22 -2.45 3.50
C LEU A 51 -0.36 -1.74 4.84
N HIS A 52 0.12 -0.49 4.94
CA HIS A 52 0.03 0.30 6.16
C HIS A 52 -0.81 1.54 5.95
N TRP A 53 -1.78 1.76 6.84
CA TRP A 53 -2.63 2.95 6.79
C TRP A 53 -1.84 4.25 6.98
N GLY A 54 -0.84 4.25 7.87
CA GLY A 54 0.03 5.41 8.12
C GLY A 54 1.51 5.09 7.88
N ASN A 55 2.39 5.68 8.69
CA ASN A 55 3.75 5.18 8.80
C ASN A 55 3.74 3.77 9.38
N GLU A 56 4.83 3.03 9.22
CA GLU A 56 5.06 1.82 10.03
C GLU A 56 5.14 2.22 11.49
N THR A 57 4.01 2.09 12.17
CA THR A 57 3.94 2.04 13.62
C THR A 57 4.30 0.63 14.02
N ASP A 58 5.14 0.50 15.04
CA ASP A 58 5.34 -0.77 15.71
C ASP A 58 3.98 -1.20 16.29
N ASP A 59 3.32 -2.16 15.62
CA ASP A 59 2.01 -2.67 16.01
C ASP A 59 2.07 -3.36 17.39
N SER A 60 3.27 -3.53 17.99
CA SER A 60 3.44 -3.90 19.40
C SER A 60 2.75 -2.93 20.38
N LEU A 61 2.47 -1.69 19.96
CA LEU A 61 1.74 -0.71 20.77
C LEU A 61 0.21 -0.84 20.66
N ASN A 62 -0.30 -1.51 19.63
CA ASN A 62 -1.73 -1.69 19.41
C ASN A 62 -2.32 -2.89 20.17
N GLU A 63 -1.48 -3.78 20.74
CA GLU A 63 -1.93 -4.87 21.62
C GLU A 63 -2.37 -4.40 23.03
N LYS A 64 -2.23 -3.11 23.38
CA LYS A 64 -2.48 -2.62 24.74
C LYS A 64 -3.81 -1.88 24.99
N TYR A 65 -4.71 -1.80 24.01
CA TYR A 65 -6.01 -1.14 24.20
C TYR A 65 -7.23 -2.03 23.89
N VAL A 66 -7.22 -3.26 24.42
CA VAL A 66 -8.47 -3.90 24.85
C VAL A 66 -8.59 -3.64 26.36
N LEU A 67 -8.97 -2.41 26.73
CA LEU A 67 -9.59 -2.19 28.03
C LEU A 67 -11.08 -2.47 27.87
N CYS A 68 -11.56 -3.39 28.70
CA CYS A 68 -12.97 -3.78 28.86
C CYS A 68 -13.91 -2.58 29.00
#